data_AF-A0A971MTJ8-F1
#
_entry.id   AF-A0A971MTJ8-F1
#
_cell.length_a   1.000
_cell.length_b   1.000
_cell.length_c   1.000
_cell.angle_alpha   90.00
_cell.angle_beta   90.00
_cell.angle_gamma   90.00
#
_symmetry.space_group_name_H-M   'P 1'
#
loop_
_entity.id
_entity.type
_entity.pdbx_description
1 polymer ?
#
loop_
_entity_poly.entity_id
_entity_poly.type
_entity_poly.pdbx_seq_one_letter_code
_entity_poly.pdbx_strand_id
1 'polypeptide(L)' 'MAKQKFERTKPHVNIGTIGHVDHGKTTTTAAITLVLSKSGQA' A
#
# COMPACT_ATOMS: atom_id res chain seq x y z
N MET A 1 8.08 -7.01 25.42
CA MET A 1 7.68 -5.61 25.12
C MET A 1 6.35 -5.67 24.38
N ALA A 2 5.27 -5.13 24.96
CA ALA A 2 3.98 -5.12 24.28
C ALA A 2 4.09 -4.26 23.00
N LYS A 3 3.63 -4.78 21.86
CA LYS A 3 3.55 -3.99 20.61
C LYS A 3 2.73 -2.74 20.90
N GLN A 4 3.27 -1.59 20.56
CA GLN A 4 2.57 -0.32 20.70
C GLN A 4 1.27 -0.37 19.88
N LYS A 5 0.18 0.14 20.45
CA LYS A 5 -1.10 0.22 19.74
C LYS A 5 -0.94 1.17 18.56
N PHE A 6 -1.28 0.70 17.36
CA PHE A 6 -1.25 1.54 16.17
C PHE A 6 -2.42 2.53 16.22
N GLU A 7 -2.11 3.81 16.31
CA GLU A 7 -3.10 4.89 16.27
C GLU A 7 -3.25 5.42 14.84
N ARG A 8 -4.46 5.31 14.28
CA ARG A 8 -4.79 5.75 12.92
C ARG A 8 -5.07 7.25 12.89
N THR A 9 -4.02 8.07 12.93
CA THR A 9 -4.16 9.55 12.90
C THR A 9 -4.28 10.12 11.48
N LYS A 10 -3.78 9.39 10.47
CA LYS A 10 -3.86 9.80 9.07
C LYS A 10 -5.21 9.37 8.44
N PRO A 11 -5.74 10.11 7.45
CA PRO A 11 -6.86 9.65 6.64
C PRO A 11 -6.59 8.26 6.06
N HIS A 12 -7.55 7.36 6.20
CA HIS A 12 -7.42 5.95 5.77
C HIS A 12 -8.45 5.62 4.71
N VAL A 13 -8.04 4.93 3.66
CA VAL A 13 -8.91 4.48 2.57
C VAL A 13 -8.71 2.98 2.35
N ASN A 14 -9.81 2.23 2.23
CA ASN A 14 -9.78 0.83 1.83
C ASN A 14 -9.76 0.74 0.31
N ILE A 15 -8.73 0.11 -0.27
CA ILE A 15 -8.59 -0.06 -1.72
C ILE A 15 -8.19 -1.48 -2.08
N GLY A 16 -8.35 -1.84 -3.36
CA GLY A 16 -7.86 -3.10 -3.93
C GLY A 16 -7.63 -2.98 -5.43
N THR A 17 -6.68 -3.76 -5.95
CA THR A 17 -6.34 -3.81 -7.38
C THR A 17 -7.09 -4.96 -8.05
N ILE A 18 -8.02 -4.67 -8.97
CA ILE A 18 -8.87 -5.66 -9.67
C ILE A 18 -8.63 -5.64 -11.19
N GLY A 19 -9.03 -6.69 -11.91
CA GLY A 19 -8.86 -6.81 -13.38
C GLY A 19 -8.59 -8.23 -13.89
N HIS A 20 -8.47 -8.38 -15.21
CA HIS A 20 -8.23 -9.66 -15.91
C HIS A 20 -6.83 -10.24 -15.64
N VAL A 21 -6.64 -11.55 -15.86
CA VAL A 21 -5.33 -12.20 -15.76
C VAL A 21 -4.30 -11.50 -16.66
N ASP A 22 -3.05 -11.47 -16.24
CA ASP A 22 -1.93 -10.82 -16.94
C ASP A 22 -1.98 -9.30 -17.13
N HIS A 23 -3.01 -8.61 -16.62
CA HIS A 23 -3.06 -7.13 -16.61
C HIS A 23 -2.18 -6.46 -15.54
N GLY A 24 -1.26 -7.21 -14.92
CA GLY A 24 -0.25 -6.63 -14.04
C GLY A 24 -0.71 -6.17 -12.66
N LYS A 25 -1.84 -6.65 -12.12
CA LYS A 25 -2.35 -6.25 -10.79
C LYS A 25 -1.29 -6.33 -9.68
N THR A 26 -0.53 -7.43 -9.63
CA THR A 26 0.56 -7.63 -8.66
C THR A 26 1.71 -6.64 -8.89
N THR A 27 2.10 -6.44 -10.16
CA THR A 27 3.16 -5.50 -10.55
C THR A 27 2.78 -4.07 -10.18
N THR A 28 1.53 -3.65 -10.42
CA THR A 28 1.02 -2.33 -10.04
C THR A 28 1.09 -2.12 -8.54
N THR A 29 0.64 -3.08 -7.74
CA THR A 29 0.73 -2.99 -6.27
C THR A 29 2.18 -2.89 -5.78
N ALA A 30 3.10 -3.66 -6.37
CA ALA A 30 4.52 -3.57 -6.02
C ALA A 30 5.12 -2.20 -6.39
N ALA A 31 4.76 -1.65 -7.56
CA ALA A 31 5.23 -0.34 -8.02
C ALA A 31 4.73 0.80 -7.11
N ILE A 32 3.48 0.76 -6.66
CA ILE A 32 2.93 1.74 -5.71
C ILE A 32 3.79 1.79 -4.44
N THR A 33 4.07 0.63 -3.82
CA THR A 33 4.90 0.55 -2.62
C THR A 33 6.31 1.08 -2.86
N LEU A 34 6.94 0.70 -3.97
CA LEU A 34 8.30 1.13 -4.32
C LEU A 34 8.39 2.65 -4.51
N VAL A 35 7.43 3.24 -5.22
CA VAL A 35 7.42 4.68 -5.50
C VAL A 35 7.20 5.47 -4.21
N LEU A 36 6.22 5.10 -3.38
CA LEU A 36 5.96 5.80 -2.12
C LEU A 36 7.14 5.70 -1.15
N SER A 37 7.82 4.55 -1.11
CA SER A 37 9.03 4.38 -0.30
C SER A 37 10.16 5.30 -0.78
N LYS A 38 10.40 5.39 -2.09
CA LYS A 38 11.39 6.32 -2.67
C LYS A 38 11.07 7.78 -2.41
N SER A 39 9.79 8.14 -2.36
CA SER A 39 9.32 9.50 -2.07
C SER A 39 9.27 9.83 -0.57
N GLY A 40 9.60 8.90 0.33
CA GLY A 40 9.48 9.10 1.79
C GLY A 40 8.02 9.20 2.28
N GLN A 41 7.09 8.63 1.52
CA GLN A 41 5.64 8.68 1.77
C GLN A 41 5.06 7.33 2.21
N ALA A 42 5.90 6.29 2.30
CA ALA A 42 5.53 4.98 2.82
C ALA A 42 5.46 4.97 4.35
#